data_AF-A0A3M1ZSI3-F1
#
_entry.id   AF-A0A3M1ZSI3-F1
#
_cell.length_a   1.000
_cell.length_b   1.000
_cell.length_c   1.000
_cell.angle_alpha   90.00
_cell.angle_beta   90.00
_cell.angle_gamma   90.00
#
_symmetry.space_group_name_H-M   'P 1'
#
loop_
_entity.id
_entity.type
_entity.pdbx_description
1 polymer ?
#
loop_
_entity_poly.entity_id
_entity_poly.type
_entity_poly.pdbx_seq_one_letter_code
_entity_poly.pdbx_strand_id
1 'polypeptide(L)'
;MARTRRRKGRAGRIDRGLDPARWAYFVFALGGFLGAWVFSHLIEDVWAVAWGYFPQYVPRTKPFVANLAGIGLAVVGTLIALRRKDWFQFVTEVVVEISQVVWPTKAETRAATVVVIVITLISSGLLASMDTMWSAVTDWIYGI
;
A
#
# COMPACT_ATOMS: atom_id res chain seq x y z
N MET A 1 31.25 9.01 59.81
CA MET A 1 29.92 9.34 59.23
C MET A 1 30.06 9.46 57.72
N ALA A 2 29.71 8.41 56.96
CA ALA A 2 29.73 8.44 55.49
C ALA A 2 28.31 8.16 54.97
N ARG A 3 27.62 9.21 54.50
CA ARG A 3 26.30 9.08 53.88
C ARG A 3 26.49 8.54 52.46
N THR A 4 26.21 7.26 52.27
CA THR A 4 26.13 6.63 50.96
C THR A 4 24.91 7.17 50.19
N ARG A 5 25.17 8.03 49.21
CA ARG A 5 24.16 8.53 48.27
C ARG A 5 23.74 7.37 47.36
N ARG A 6 22.61 6.75 47.69
CA ARG A 6 21.97 5.69 46.87
C ARG A 6 21.58 6.30 45.51
N ARG A 7 22.36 6.01 44.46
CA ARG A 7 21.99 6.32 43.06
C ARG A 7 20.73 5.52 42.74
N LYS A 8 19.58 6.19 42.76
CA LYS A 8 18.29 5.65 42.30
C LYS A 8 18.44 5.42 40.79
N GLY A 9 18.62 4.17 40.39
CA GLY A 9 18.61 3.78 38.97
C GLY A 9 17.32 4.30 38.35
N ARG A 10 17.45 5.17 37.35
CA ARG A 10 16.34 5.48 36.44
C ARG A 10 16.07 4.19 35.68
N ALA A 11 15.14 3.39 36.18
CA ALA A 11 14.49 2.37 35.39
C ALA A 11 13.90 3.11 34.17
N GLY A 12 14.49 2.87 32.99
CA GLY A 12 14.04 3.45 31.75
C GLY A 12 12.59 3.04 31.54
N ARG A 13 11.68 4.00 31.67
CA ARG A 13 10.32 3.84 31.17
C ARG A 13 10.48 3.63 29.68
N ILE A 14 10.27 2.40 29.21
CA ILE A 14 10.13 2.14 27.77
C ILE A 14 8.78 2.76 27.44
N ASP A 15 8.78 4.04 27.08
CA ASP A 15 7.63 4.70 26.50
C ASP A 15 7.37 3.96 25.19
N ARG A 16 6.42 3.03 25.19
CA ARG A 16 5.95 2.31 23.99
C ARG A 16 5.11 3.26 23.11
N GLY A 17 5.54 4.50 22.98
CA GLY A 17 5.03 5.44 22.01
C GLY A 17 5.53 5.05 20.62
N LEU A 18 4.69 5.22 19.62
CA LEU A 18 5.05 4.99 18.24
C LEU A 18 6.13 6.01 17.85
N ASP A 19 7.40 5.59 17.74
CA ASP A 19 8.52 6.47 17.35
C ASP A 19 8.43 6.76 15.84
N PRO A 20 7.94 7.94 15.42
CA PRO A 20 7.56 8.19 14.03
C PRO A 20 8.75 8.10 13.07
N ALA A 21 9.94 8.45 13.54
CA ALA A 21 11.16 8.41 12.73
C ALA A 21 11.56 6.97 12.35
N ARG A 22 11.39 6.00 13.26
CA ARG A 22 11.71 4.59 12.97
C ARG A 22 10.79 4.00 11.91
N TRP A 23 9.50 4.32 12.01
CA TRP A 23 8.50 3.89 11.03
C TRP A 23 8.70 4.58 9.69
N ALA A 24 9.14 5.84 9.65
CA ALA A 24 9.49 6.50 8.40
C ALA A 24 10.63 5.76 7.67
N TYR A 25 11.71 5.38 8.36
CA TYR A 25 12.78 4.58 7.75
C TYR A 25 12.28 3.23 7.21
N PHE A 26 11.34 2.58 7.92
CA PHE A 26 10.73 1.34 7.45
C PHE A 26 9.91 1.54 6.17
N VAL A 27 9.13 2.62 6.08
CA VAL A 27 8.36 2.98 4.88
C VAL A 27 9.28 3.21 3.68
N PHE A 28 10.38 3.95 3.85
CA PHE A 28 11.35 4.16 2.77
C PHE A 28 12.07 2.87 2.36
N ALA A 29 12.42 1.99 3.32
CA ALA A 29 13.03 0.71 3.01
C ALA A 29 12.06 -0.18 2.21
N LEU A 30 10.81 -0.29 2.64
CA LEU A 30 9.78 -1.07 1.96
C LEU A 30 9.45 -0.49 0.57
N GLY A 31 9.34 0.84 0.47
CA GLY A 31 9.20 1.54 -0.79
C GLY A 31 10.39 1.31 -1.73
N GLY A 32 11.61 1.24 -1.19
CA GLY A 32 12.81 0.89 -1.95
C GLY A 32 12.80 -0.55 -2.48
N PHE A 33 12.34 -1.52 -1.69
CA PHE A 33 12.17 -2.91 -2.15
C PHE A 33 11.10 -3.03 -3.24
N LEU A 34 9.95 -2.36 -3.06
CA LEU A 34 8.91 -2.30 -4.09
C LEU A 34 9.44 -1.62 -5.35
N GLY A 35 10.16 -0.51 -5.20
CA GLY A 35 10.83 0.18 -6.29
C GLY A 35 11.80 -0.75 -7.03
N ALA A 36 12.61 -1.53 -6.31
CA ALA A 36 13.54 -2.48 -6.92
C ALA A 36 12.81 -3.54 -7.76
N TRP A 37 11.71 -4.09 -7.24
CA TRP A 37 10.88 -5.04 -7.97
C TRP A 37 10.24 -4.40 -9.20
N VAL A 38 9.69 -3.18 -9.09
CA VAL A 38 9.08 -2.47 -10.21
C VAL A 38 10.12 -2.11 -11.27
N PHE A 39 11.25 -1.49 -10.89
CA PHE A 39 12.28 -1.08 -11.84
C PHE A 39 12.95 -2.27 -12.52
N SER A 40 13.14 -3.40 -11.82
CA SER A 40 13.71 -4.59 -12.46
C SER A 40 12.81 -5.13 -13.56
N HIS A 41 11.51 -5.24 -13.30
CA HIS A 41 10.54 -5.72 -14.30
C HIS A 41 10.32 -4.69 -15.42
N LEU A 42 10.23 -3.40 -15.09
CA LEU A 42 10.11 -2.34 -16.11
C LEU A 42 11.30 -2.33 -17.08
N ILE A 43 12.53 -2.50 -16.59
CA ILE A 43 13.71 -2.54 -17.45
C ILE A 43 13.69 -3.79 -18.34
N GLU A 44 13.29 -4.94 -17.80
CA GLU A 44 13.13 -6.17 -18.58
C GLU A 44 12.07 -6.01 -19.67
N ASP A 45 10.89 -5.48 -19.34
CA ASP A 45 9.78 -5.29 -20.27
C ASP A 45 10.12 -4.26 -21.36
N VAL A 46 10.67 -3.10 -20.98
CA VAL A 46 11.10 -2.06 -21.93
C VAL A 46 12.16 -2.62 -22.88
N TRP A 47 13.11 -3.42 -22.37
CA TRP A 47 14.12 -4.02 -23.21
C TRP A 47 13.58 -5.13 -24.11
N ALA A 48 12.64 -5.94 -23.62
CA ALA A 48 11.98 -6.98 -24.41
C ALA A 48 11.20 -6.36 -25.58
N VAL A 49 10.49 -5.26 -25.33
CA VAL A 49 9.79 -4.49 -26.36
C VAL A 49 10.79 -3.90 -27.35
N ALA A 50 11.88 -3.27 -26.88
CA ALA A 50 12.91 -2.70 -27.75
C ALA A 50 13.57 -3.75 -28.66
N TRP A 51 13.85 -4.95 -28.13
CA TRP A 51 14.35 -6.08 -28.92
C TRP A 51 13.32 -6.55 -29.96
N GLY A 52 12.03 -6.56 -29.63
CA GLY A 52 10.95 -6.92 -30.56
C GLY A 52 10.87 -6.01 -31.78
N TYR A 53 11.10 -4.70 -31.61
CA TYR A 53 11.09 -3.74 -32.71
C TYR A 53 12.42 -3.63 -33.46
N PHE A 54 13.56 -3.80 -32.78
CA PHE A 54 14.89 -3.56 -33.36
C PHE A 54 15.90 -4.68 -33.04
N PRO A 55 15.70 -5.89 -33.58
CA PRO A 55 16.53 -7.06 -33.25
C PRO A 55 17.97 -6.97 -33.77
N GLN A 56 18.27 -6.05 -34.68
CA GLN A 56 19.59 -5.90 -35.31
C GLN A 56 20.54 -4.97 -34.53
N TYR A 57 20.00 -4.08 -33.70
CA TYR A 57 20.77 -3.02 -33.03
C TYR A 57 20.87 -3.22 -31.52
N VAL A 58 19.84 -3.81 -30.91
CA VAL A 58 19.77 -4.06 -29.47
C VAL A 58 20.12 -5.52 -29.26
N PRO A 59 21.10 -5.92 -28.42
CA PRO A 59 21.35 -7.31 -28.00
C PRO A 59 20.29 -7.85 -27.03
N ARG A 60 20.03 -9.16 -27.00
CA ARG A 60 19.10 -9.77 -26.01
C ARG A 60 19.67 -9.56 -24.62
N THR A 61 18.96 -8.86 -23.75
CA THR A 61 19.42 -8.65 -22.37
C THR A 61 19.54 -9.97 -21.65
N LYS A 62 20.64 -10.10 -20.91
CA LYS A 62 20.75 -11.12 -19.87
C LYS A 62 19.87 -10.67 -18.69
N PRO A 63 18.94 -11.52 -18.20
CA PRO A 63 18.04 -11.17 -17.09
C PRO A 63 18.80 -10.64 -15.86
N PHE A 64 20.01 -11.17 -15.63
CA PHE A 64 20.86 -10.74 -14.53
C PHE A 64 21.27 -9.26 -14.60
N VAL A 65 21.56 -8.72 -15.79
CA VAL A 65 22.02 -7.33 -15.97
C VAL A 65 20.86 -6.35 -15.78
N ALA A 66 19.67 -6.70 -16.28
CA ALA A 66 18.46 -5.90 -16.11
C ALA A 66 18.04 -5.82 -14.64
N ASN A 67 18.07 -6.94 -13.92
CA ASN A 67 17.82 -6.98 -12.49
C ASN A 67 18.83 -6.14 -11.69
N LEU A 68 20.13 -6.26 -11.99
CA LEU A 68 21.16 -5.48 -11.30
C LEU A 68 21.00 -3.97 -11.53
N ALA A 69 20.66 -3.57 -12.76
CA ALA A 69 20.39 -2.18 -13.11
C ALA A 69 19.14 -1.65 -12.38
N GLY A 70 18.06 -2.42 -12.33
CA GLY A 70 16.82 -2.06 -11.63
C GLY A 70 17.01 -1.91 -10.13
N ILE A 71 17.72 -2.86 -9.50
CA ILE A 71 18.06 -2.79 -8.08
C ILE A 71 18.96 -1.58 -7.81
N GLY A 72 19.97 -1.33 -8.65
CA GLY A 72 20.86 -0.19 -8.52
C GLY A 72 20.11 1.15 -8.56
N LEU A 73 19.23 1.33 -9.54
CA LEU A 73 18.39 2.52 -9.65
C LEU A 73 17.45 2.69 -8.45
N ALA A 74 16.86 1.60 -7.96
CA ALA A 74 16.00 1.63 -6.78
C ALA A 74 16.74 2.02 -5.50
N VAL A 75 17.96 1.48 -5.29
CA VAL A 75 18.79 1.84 -4.13
C VAL A 75 19.17 3.33 -4.20
N VAL A 76 19.63 3.81 -5.35
CA VAL A 76 19.96 5.23 -5.55
C VAL A 76 18.74 6.11 -5.31
N GLY A 77 17.58 5.74 -5.88
CA GLY A 77 16.32 6.44 -5.67
C GLY A 77 15.91 6.50 -4.20
N THR A 78 16.07 5.39 -3.47
CA THR A 78 15.77 5.31 -2.04
C THR A 78 16.71 6.19 -1.20
N LEU A 79 18.00 6.21 -1.53
CA LEU A 79 18.97 7.06 -0.84
C LEU A 79 18.71 8.55 -1.10
N ILE A 80 18.33 8.92 -2.32
CA ILE A 80 17.92 10.29 -2.65
C ILE A 80 16.65 10.66 -1.87
N ALA A 81 15.68 9.74 -1.80
CA ALA A 81 14.44 9.94 -1.07
C ALA A 81 14.68 10.17 0.43
N LEU A 82 15.57 9.39 1.04
CA LEU A 82 15.96 9.53 2.46
C LEU A 82 16.71 10.83 2.75
N ARG A 83 17.41 11.42 1.78
CA ARG A 83 18.13 12.69 1.96
C ARG A 83 17.23 13.91 1.83
N ARG A 84 16.08 13.80 1.16
CA ARG A 84 15.13 14.90 1.03
C ARG A 84 14.32 15.06 2.32
N LYS A 85 14.60 16.15 3.04
CA LYS A 85 13.93 16.48 4.31
C LYS A 85 12.42 16.58 4.16
N ASP A 86 11.95 17.19 3.06
CA ASP A 86 10.51 17.38 2.80
C ASP A 86 9.77 16.04 2.72
N TRP A 87 10.36 15.05 2.05
CA TRP A 87 9.74 13.73 1.89
C TRP A 87 9.78 12.94 3.19
N PHE A 88 10.91 13.01 3.91
CA PHE A 88 11.04 12.34 5.20
C PHE A 88 10.07 12.92 6.25
N GLN A 89 9.92 14.25 6.27
CA GLN A 89 8.97 14.94 7.13
C GLN A 89 7.53 14.55 6.79
N PHE A 90 7.15 14.55 5.50
CA PHE A 90 5.82 14.12 5.06
C PHE A 90 5.46 12.71 5.55
N VAL A 91 6.36 11.75 5.37
CA VAL A 91 6.12 10.37 5.83
C VAL A 91 6.00 10.32 7.36
N THR A 92 6.80 11.10 8.07
CA THR A 92 6.74 11.19 9.54
C THR A 92 5.40 11.76 10.00
N GLU A 93 4.88 12.79 9.35
CA GLU A 93 3.56 13.38 9.63
C GLU A 93 2.44 12.38 9.37
N VAL A 94 2.47 11.64 8.25
CA VAL A 94 1.49 10.59 7.95
C VAL A 94 1.51 9.49 9.02
N VAL A 95 2.68 9.10 9.50
CA VAL A 95 2.80 8.11 10.58
C VAL A 95 2.19 8.63 11.88
N VAL A 96 2.40 9.90 12.21
CA VAL A 96 1.76 10.54 13.37
C VAL A 96 0.24 10.55 13.21
N GLU A 97 -0.27 10.92 12.05
CA GLU A 97 -1.71 10.96 11.79
C GLU A 97 -2.35 9.56 11.87
N ILE A 98 -1.69 8.54 11.30
CA ILE A 98 -2.13 7.15 11.39
C ILE A 98 -2.16 6.67 12.84
N SER A 99 -1.25 7.15 13.70
CA SER A 99 -1.25 6.79 15.12
C SER A 99 -2.47 7.31 15.89
N GLN A 100 -3.17 8.30 15.34
CA GLN A 100 -4.40 8.87 15.90
C GLN A 100 -5.66 8.19 15.33
N VAL A 101 -5.53 7.40 14.27
CA VAL A 101 -6.66 6.67 13.68
C VAL A 101 -7.12 5.58 14.63
N VAL A 102 -8.37 5.70 15.08
CA VAL A 102 -9.04 4.66 15.86
C VAL A 102 -9.51 3.57 14.91
N TRP A 103 -8.83 2.42 14.96
CA TRP A 103 -9.24 1.25 14.18
C TRP A 103 -10.50 0.61 14.78
N PRO A 104 -11.49 0.28 13.95
CA PRO A 104 -12.75 -0.29 14.43
C PRO A 104 -12.51 -1.66 15.06
N THR A 105 -13.29 -1.95 16.10
CA THR A 105 -13.27 -3.28 16.70
C THR A 105 -13.93 -4.30 15.77
N LYS A 106 -13.59 -5.60 15.93
CA LYS A 106 -14.21 -6.68 15.14
C LYS A 106 -15.75 -6.66 15.24
N ALA A 107 -16.30 -6.22 16.37
CA ALA A 107 -17.75 -6.11 16.55
C ALA A 107 -18.35 -4.99 15.67
N GLU A 108 -17.72 -3.82 15.64
CA GLU A 108 -18.12 -2.69 14.79
C GLU A 108 -18.00 -3.04 13.30
N THR A 109 -16.90 -3.69 12.90
CA THR A 109 -16.73 -4.17 11.52
C THR A 109 -17.85 -5.13 11.13
N ARG A 110 -18.20 -6.09 12.00
CA ARG A 110 -19.30 -7.03 11.72
C ARG A 110 -20.63 -6.30 11.61
N ALA A 111 -20.93 -5.37 12.52
CA ALA A 111 -22.14 -4.57 12.45
C ALA A 111 -22.24 -3.79 11.13
N ALA A 112 -21.16 -3.11 10.72
CA ALA A 112 -21.10 -2.40 9.45
C ALA A 112 -21.33 -3.33 8.25
N THR A 113 -20.68 -4.50 8.22
CA THR A 113 -20.89 -5.48 7.13
C THR A 113 -22.33 -6.00 7.07
N VAL A 114 -22.97 -6.24 8.22
CA VAL A 114 -24.37 -6.69 8.26
C VAL A 114 -25.29 -5.62 7.68
N VAL A 115 -25.07 -4.34 8.02
CA VAL A 115 -25.85 -3.23 7.46
C VAL A 115 -25.71 -3.18 5.93
N VAL A 116 -24.49 -3.29 5.41
CA VAL A 116 -24.25 -3.31 3.96
C VAL A 116 -24.98 -4.47 3.30
N ILE A 117 -24.87 -5.69 3.86
CA ILE A 117 -25.56 -6.88 3.34
C ILE A 117 -27.08 -6.64 3.27
N VAL A 118 -27.68 -6.14 4.34
CA VAL A 118 -29.13 -5.87 4.39
C VAL A 118 -29.55 -4.86 3.32
N ILE A 119 -28.82 -3.74 3.20
CA ILE A 119 -29.12 -2.72 2.19
C ILE A 119 -28.98 -3.31 0.78
N THR A 120 -27.90 -4.05 0.50
CA THR A 120 -27.72 -4.69 -0.81
C THR A 120 -28.80 -5.71 -1.13
N LEU A 121 -29.31 -6.46 -0.15
CA LEU A 121 -30.43 -7.40 -0.35
C LEU A 121 -31.72 -6.66 -0.68
N ILE A 122 -32.01 -5.55 0.02
CA ILE A 122 -33.18 -4.72 -0.26
C ILE A 122 -33.06 -4.12 -1.67
N SER A 123 -31.92 -3.53 -2.02
CA SER A 123 -31.69 -2.97 -3.35
C SER A 123 -31.80 -4.03 -4.45
N SER A 124 -31.22 -5.21 -4.24
CA SER A 124 -31.31 -6.33 -5.18
C SER A 124 -32.76 -6.83 -5.32
N GLY A 125 -33.52 -6.90 -4.23
CA GLY A 125 -34.93 -7.29 -4.26
C GLY A 125 -35.79 -6.29 -5.03
N LEU A 126 -35.58 -4.99 -4.82
CA LEU A 126 -36.27 -3.94 -5.58
C LEU A 126 -35.93 -4.00 -7.07
N LEU A 127 -34.65 -4.14 -7.42
CA LEU A 127 -34.24 -4.30 -8.81
C LEU A 127 -34.87 -5.53 -9.45
N ALA A 128 -34.78 -6.70 -8.80
CA ALA A 128 -35.41 -7.91 -9.29
C ALA A 128 -36.94 -7.74 -9.50
N SER A 129 -37.62 -7.04 -8.59
CA SER A 129 -39.05 -6.75 -8.75
C SER A 129 -39.33 -5.87 -9.97
N MET A 130 -38.50 -4.85 -10.22
CA MET A 130 -38.64 -4.01 -11.41
C MET A 130 -38.35 -4.80 -12.68
N ASP A 131 -37.32 -5.64 -12.69
CA ASP A 131 -36.96 -6.47 -13.83
C ASP A 131 -38.10 -7.44 -14.20
N THR A 132 -38.72 -8.09 -13.20
CA THR A 132 -39.87 -8.98 -13.44
C THR A 132 -41.11 -8.21 -13.93
N MET A 133 -41.36 -7.02 -13.39
CA MET A 133 -42.46 -6.16 -13.84
C MET A 133 -42.26 -5.74 -15.29
N TRP A 134 -41.05 -5.30 -15.65
CA TRP A 134 -40.73 -4.90 -17.01
C TRP A 134 -40.77 -6.07 -17.98
N SER A 135 -40.32 -7.26 -17.58
CA SER A 135 -40.48 -8.47 -18.40
C SER A 135 -41.96 -8.74 -18.69
N ALA A 136 -42.82 -8.74 -17.66
CA ALA A 136 -44.25 -9.00 -17.83
C ALA A 136 -44.95 -7.95 -18.70
N VAL A 137 -44.61 -6.67 -18.54
CA VAL A 137 -45.13 -5.57 -19.39
C VAL A 137 -44.67 -5.74 -20.84
N THR A 138 -43.41 -6.12 -21.03
CA THR A 138 -42.79 -6.29 -22.35
C THR A 138 -43.38 -7.50 -23.08
N ASP A 139 -43.54 -8.63 -22.39
CA ASP A 139 -44.19 -9.84 -22.93
C ASP A 139 -45.65 -9.55 -23.34
N TRP A 140 -46.38 -8.78 -22.51
CA TRP A 140 -47.74 -8.35 -22.83
C TRP A 140 -47.80 -7.44 -24.08
N ILE A 141 -46.84 -6.54 -24.26
CA ILE A 141 -46.78 -5.62 -25.41
C ILE A 141 -46.35 -6.32 -26.70
N TYR A 142 -45.33 -7.17 -26.65
CA TYR A 142 -44.82 -7.86 -27.83
C TYR A 142 -45.63 -9.12 -28.18
N GLY A 143 -46.61 -9.48 -27.33
CA GLY A 143 -47.58 -10.52 -27.62
C GLY A 143 -46.96 -11.91 -27.80
N ILE A 144 -45.90 -12.19 -27.02
CA ILE A 144 -45.31 -13.53 -26.89
C ILE A 144 -45.98 -14.24 -25.71
#